data_AF-A0A151R048-F1
#
_entry.id   AF-A0A151R048-F1
#
_cell.length_a   1.000
_cell.length_b   1.000
_cell.length_c   1.000
_cell.angle_alpha   90.00
_cell.angle_beta   90.00
_cell.angle_gamma   90.00
#
_symmetry.space_group_name_H-M   'P 1'
#
loop_
_entity.id
_entity.type
_entity.pdbx_description
1 polymer ?
#
loop_
_entity_poly.entity_id
_entity_poly.type
_entity_poly.pdbx_seq_one_letter_code
_entity_poly.pdbx_strand_id
1 'polypeptide(L)'
;MDSLIDNAEDVKELRLSGVFRNLLGSDENLANLFNELGVDLPTKWKTWLAEAYNTHFSTPWTIIAFFAALQILILTFIQTLFTIHPR
;
A
#
# COMPACT_ATOMS: atom_id res chain seq x y z
N MET A 1 -16.54 -3.35 11.24
CA MET A 1 -15.48 -4.32 11.55
C MET A 1 -15.22 -4.10 13.00
N ASP A 2 -15.55 -5.07 13.86
CA ASP A 2 -15.15 -4.98 15.26
C ASP A 2 -13.63 -4.95 15.30
N SER A 3 -13.08 -3.98 16.03
CA SER A 3 -11.64 -3.92 16.27
C SER A 3 -11.27 -5.10 17.16
N LEU A 4 -10.26 -5.86 16.79
CA LEU A 4 -9.76 -7.00 17.59
C LEU A 4 -9.14 -6.56 18.93
N ILE A 5 -8.86 -5.27 19.07
CA ILE A 5 -8.35 -4.63 20.29
C ILE A 5 -9.24 -3.41 20.49
N ASP A 6 -10.26 -3.52 21.33
CA ASP A 6 -11.15 -2.42 21.66
C ASP A 6 -11.07 -2.00 23.13
N ASN A 7 -10.55 -2.88 24.00
CA ASN A 7 -10.43 -2.66 25.43
C ASN A 7 -9.09 -3.15 25.99
N ALA A 8 -8.82 -2.80 27.25
CA ALA A 8 -7.56 -3.14 27.92
C ALA A 8 -7.39 -4.64 28.20
N GLU A 9 -8.48 -5.40 28.33
CA GLU A 9 -8.41 -6.84 28.55
C GLU A 9 -7.90 -7.56 27.29
N ASP A 10 -8.32 -7.15 26.09
CA ASP A 10 -7.79 -7.69 24.82
C ASP A 10 -6.28 -7.45 24.72
N VAL A 11 -5.84 -6.23 25.06
CA VAL A 11 -4.41 -5.87 25.09
C VAL A 11 -3.65 -6.74 26.09
N LYS A 12 -4.24 -6.97 27.26
CA LYS A 12 -3.64 -7.79 28.32
C LYS A 12 -3.54 -9.25 27.89
N GLU A 13 -4.53 -9.82 27.23
CA GLU A 13 -4.45 -11.18 26.67
C GLU A 13 -3.34 -11.30 25.61
N LEU A 14 -3.22 -10.32 24.71
CA LEU A 14 -2.17 -10.29 23.68
C LEU A 14 -0.77 -10.09 24.28
N ARG A 15 -0.66 -9.30 25.36
CA ARG A 15 0.58 -9.17 26.13
C ARG A 15 0.94 -10.48 26.82
N LEU A 16 -0.02 -11.14 27.46
CA LEU A 16 0.20 -12.39 28.20
C LEU A 16 0.54 -13.56 27.27
N SER A 17 -0.05 -13.60 26.08
CA SER A 17 0.30 -14.57 25.03
C SER A 17 1.64 -14.27 24.34
N GLY A 18 2.29 -13.14 24.67
CA GLY A 18 3.61 -12.78 24.18
C GLY A 18 3.63 -12.26 22.75
N VAL A 19 2.46 -11.86 22.21
CA VAL A 19 2.34 -11.30 20.84
C VAL A 19 3.08 -9.98 20.74
N PHE A 20 3.04 -9.15 21.78
CA PHE A 20 3.82 -7.91 21.86
C PHE A 20 4.17 -7.53 23.30
N ARG A 21 5.11 -6.59 23.45
CA ARG A 21 5.41 -5.93 24.74
C ARG A 21 4.78 -4.54 24.75
N ASN A 22 4.00 -4.23 25.78
CA ASN A 22 3.40 -2.91 25.94
C ASN A 22 4.47 -1.90 26.39
N LEU A 23 4.70 -0.87 25.57
CA LEU A 23 5.66 0.20 25.84
C LEU A 23 4.99 1.54 26.21
N LEU A 24 3.66 1.60 26.17
CA LEU A 24 2.87 2.81 26.45
C LEU A 24 2.46 2.94 27.92
N GLY A 25 2.98 2.07 28.78
CA GLY A 25 2.70 2.03 30.20
C GLY A 25 1.54 1.10 30.54
N SER A 26 0.29 1.56 30.41
CA SER A 26 -0.92 0.80 30.71
C SER A 26 -1.53 0.13 29.48
N ASP A 27 -2.30 -0.94 29.71
CA ASP A 27 -2.99 -1.66 28.63
C ASP A 27 -4.14 -0.80 28.05
N GLU A 28 -4.75 0.06 28.87
CA GLU A 28 -5.72 1.07 28.43
C GLU A 28 -5.12 2.07 27.44
N ASN A 29 -3.89 2.56 27.67
CA ASN A 29 -3.25 3.51 26.77
C ASN A 29 -3.02 2.89 25.38
N LEU A 30 -2.65 1.61 25.34
CA LEU A 30 -2.44 0.90 24.09
C LEU A 30 -3.76 0.57 23.39
N ALA A 31 -4.81 0.18 24.13
CA ALA A 31 -6.14 -0.01 23.58
C ALA A 31 -6.69 1.28 22.95
N ASN A 32 -6.55 2.41 23.64
CA ASN A 32 -6.96 3.72 23.13
C ASN A 32 -6.22 4.10 21.85
N LEU A 33 -4.91 3.84 21.77
CA LEU A 33 -4.13 4.07 20.56
C LEU A 33 -4.62 3.20 19.40
N PHE A 34 -4.87 1.92 19.64
CA PHE A 34 -5.40 1.02 18.60
C PHE A 34 -6.79 1.44 18.14
N ASN A 35 -7.66 1.89 19.03
CA ASN A 35 -8.97 2.42 18.69
C ASN A 35 -8.88 3.70 17.86
N GLU A 36 -7.99 4.62 18.23
CA GLU A 36 -7.74 5.86 17.48
C GLU A 36 -7.22 5.56 16.06
N LEU A 37 -6.26 4.65 15.94
CA LEU A 37 -5.74 4.20 14.65
C LEU A 37 -6.77 3.42 13.83
N GLY A 38 -7.58 2.58 14.49
CA GLY A 38 -8.58 1.71 13.87
C GLY A 38 -9.71 2.48 13.21
N VAL A 39 -10.02 3.70 13.69
CA VAL A 39 -11.02 4.58 13.07
C VAL A 39 -10.46 5.32 11.87
N ASP A 40 -9.23 5.82 11.97
CA ASP A 40 -8.68 6.81 11.04
C ASP A 40 -7.92 6.17 9.87
N LEU A 41 -7.26 5.02 10.09
CA LEU A 41 -6.49 4.34 9.04
C LEU A 41 -7.36 3.74 7.93
N PRO A 42 -8.44 2.99 8.20
CA PRO A 42 -9.22 2.34 7.13
C PRO A 42 -9.96 3.34 6.25
N THR A 43 -10.38 4.46 6.82
CA THR A 43 -11.09 5.54 6.12
C THR A 43 -10.13 6.33 5.23
N LYS A 44 -8.99 6.80 5.77
CA LYS A 44 -7.97 7.51 5.00
C LYS A 44 -7.34 6.65 3.91
N TRP A 45 -7.05 5.39 4.20
CA TRP A 45 -6.48 4.44 3.22
C TRP A 45 -7.41 4.26 2.01
N LYS A 46 -8.72 4.08 2.24
CA LYS A 46 -9.70 3.95 1.16
C LYS A 46 -9.80 5.20 0.30
N THR A 47 -9.81 6.39 0.92
CA THR A 47 -9.84 7.66 0.20
C THR A 47 -8.58 7.86 -0.64
N TRP A 48 -7.40 7.65 -0.07
CA TRP A 48 -6.12 7.77 -0.78
C TRP A 48 -6.01 6.77 -1.94
N LEU A 49 -6.46 5.53 -1.75
CA LEU A 49 -6.51 4.54 -2.83
C LEU A 49 -7.46 4.96 -3.95
N ALA A 50 -8.64 5.45 -3.60
CA ALA A 50 -9.61 5.92 -4.57
C ALA A 50 -9.08 7.14 -5.34
N GLU A 51 -8.43 8.08 -4.66
CA GLU A 51 -7.82 9.26 -5.27
C GLU A 51 -6.62 8.90 -6.14
N ALA A 52 -5.72 8.01 -5.68
CA ALA A 52 -4.60 7.53 -6.47
C ALA A 52 -5.08 6.75 -7.71
N TYR A 53 -6.09 5.89 -7.55
CA TYR A 53 -6.72 5.21 -8.68
C TYR A 53 -7.32 6.22 -9.65
N ASN A 54 -8.04 7.23 -9.13
CA ASN A 54 -8.70 8.22 -9.98
C ASN A 54 -7.74 9.18 -10.69
N THR A 55 -6.63 9.55 -10.08
CA THR A 55 -5.70 10.55 -10.63
C THR A 55 -4.64 9.91 -11.53
N HIS A 56 -4.06 8.81 -11.07
CA HIS A 56 -2.93 8.17 -11.73
C HIS A 56 -3.33 6.97 -12.59
N PHE A 57 -4.38 6.23 -12.21
CA PHE A 57 -4.82 5.04 -12.95
C PHE A 57 -6.08 5.27 -13.83
N SER A 58 -6.87 6.34 -13.62
CA SER A 58 -7.98 6.73 -14.52
C SER A 58 -7.56 7.55 -15.74
N THR A 59 -6.28 7.87 -15.88
CA THR A 59 -5.68 8.18 -17.19
C THR A 59 -4.95 6.94 -17.72
N PRO A 60 -5.65 5.80 -17.97
CA PRO A 60 -5.04 4.54 -18.37
C PRO A 60 -4.16 4.72 -19.62
N TRP A 61 -4.53 5.68 -20.47
CA TRP A 61 -3.82 6.03 -21.69
C TRP A 61 -2.37 6.47 -21.48
N THR A 62 -2.04 7.22 -20.41
CA THR A 62 -0.67 7.74 -20.24
C THR A 62 0.31 6.64 -19.84
N ILE A 63 -0.11 5.75 -18.93
CA ILE A 63 0.70 4.61 -18.49
C ILE A 63 0.91 3.65 -19.66
N ILE A 64 -0.17 3.32 -20.38
CA ILE A 64 -0.10 2.46 -21.57
C ILE A 64 0.77 3.10 -22.65
N ALA A 65 0.66 4.41 -22.89
CA ALA A 65 1.46 5.13 -23.87
C ALA A 65 2.96 5.13 -23.51
N PHE A 66 3.31 5.27 -22.24
CA PHE A 66 4.68 5.19 -21.78
C PHE A 66 5.28 3.80 -22.05
N PHE A 67 4.58 2.73 -21.67
CA PHE A 67 5.04 1.36 -21.93
C PHE A 67 5.07 1.04 -23.43
N ALA A 68 4.09 1.51 -24.21
CA ALA A 68 4.08 1.36 -25.66
C ALA A 68 5.28 2.06 -26.31
N ALA A 69 5.59 3.30 -25.90
CA ALA A 69 6.75 4.03 -26.39
C ALA A 69 8.07 3.33 -26.03
N LEU A 70 8.20 2.82 -24.80
CA LEU A 70 9.37 2.04 -24.39
C LEU A 70 9.54 0.76 -25.23
N GLN A 71 8.44 0.04 -25.47
CA GLN A 71 8.44 -1.15 -26.32
C GLN A 71 8.85 -0.83 -27.76
N ILE A 72 8.32 0.26 -28.33
CA ILE A 72 8.68 0.74 -29.67
C ILE A 72 10.16 1.10 -29.73
N LEU A 73 10.69 1.78 -28.71
CA LEU A 73 12.10 2.17 -28.65
C LEU A 73 13.02 0.93 -28.64
N ILE A 74 12.69 -0.09 -27.83
CA ILE A 74 13.45 -1.34 -27.76
C ILE A 74 13.43 -2.06 -29.11
N LEU A 75 12.25 -2.19 -29.72
CA LEU A 75 12.11 -2.81 -31.04
C LEU A 75 12.91 -2.05 -32.10
N THR A 76 12.86 -0.72 -32.09
CA THR A 76 13.61 0.14 -33.02
C THR A 76 15.12 -0.07 -32.85
N PHE A 77 15.60 -0.16 -31.61
CA PHE A 77 17.01 -0.43 -31.33
C PHE A 77 17.44 -1.80 -31.88
N ILE A 78 16.66 -2.85 -31.60
CA ILE A 78 16.91 -4.20 -32.11
C ILE A 78 16.90 -4.21 -33.65
N GLN A 79 15.89 -3.62 -34.28
CA GLN A 79 15.80 -3.49 -35.73
C GLN A 79 17.03 -2.80 -36.33
N THR A 80 17.46 -1.69 -35.73
CA THR A 80 18.62 -0.92 -36.18
C THR A 80 19.90 -1.76 -36.15
N LEU A 81 20.10 -2.57 -35.10
CA LEU A 81 21.25 -3.48 -35.01
C LEU A 81 21.24 -4.53 -36.13
N PHE A 82 20.10 -5.16 -36.40
CA PHE A 82 19.97 -6.15 -37.48
C PHE A 82 20.10 -5.54 -38.88
N THR A 83 19.64 -4.29 -39.09
CA THR A 83 19.77 -3.60 -40.38
C THR A 83 21.19 -3.15 -40.68
N ILE A 84 21.95 -2.68 -39.68
CA ILE A 84 23.34 -2.22 -39.88
C ILE A 84 24.31 -3.39 -39.96
N HIS A 85 24.04 -4.51 -39.26
CA HIS A 85 24.85 -5.72 -39.32
C HIS A 85 24.05 -6.87 -39.97
N PRO A 86 23.70 -6.76 -41.27
CA PRO A 86 23.12 -7.89 -41.98
C PRO A 86 24.20 -8.98 -42.07
N ARG A 87 23.89 -10.18 -41.56
CA ARG A 87 24.70 -11.37 -41.81
C ARG A 87 24.49 -11.89 -43.22
#